data_AF-A0A1A6BJT6-F1
#
_entry.id   AF-A0A1A6BJT6-F1
#
_cell.length_a   1.000
_cell.length_b   1.000
_cell.length_c   1.000
_cell.angle_alpha   90.00
_cell.angle_beta   90.00
_cell.angle_gamma   90.00
#
_symmetry.space_group_name_H-M   'P 1'
#
loop_
_entity.id
_entity.type
_entity.pdbx_description
1 polymer ?
#
loop_
_entity_poly.entity_id
_entity_poly.type
_entity_poly.pdbx_seq_one_letter_code
_entity_poly.pdbx_strand_id
1 'polypeptide(L)'
;MARVSVSVRARALVRIVWHYVTSAPLTYAWLLALAITTIVQNVLTGHQLHSVLLHRYTNLHALATDPLGVLFSSLWWIDGRSLEPYLLLFTIFLAPAERWLGQLRWLTVGLTSHILATYISEGLLYMAIQMHDASARSVRAHDIGVSYFLVGVMGILTYRIARPWRWGYLGVLLLIFGFPVLLMDRIELSFTAIGHFAALLIGLAFFPMARECKTGSWNPAERFKAVFGRKTQEAPG
;
A
#
# COMPACT_ATOMS: atom_id res chain seq x y z
N MET A 1 -8.65 44.61 -0.30
CA MET A 1 -8.46 43.71 -1.46
C MET A 1 -7.72 42.39 -1.14
N ALA A 2 -6.75 42.35 -0.21
CA ALA A 2 -5.99 41.11 0.12
C ALA A 2 -6.83 39.92 0.68
N ARG A 3 -7.80 40.16 1.58
CA ARG A 3 -8.63 39.08 2.19
C ARG A 3 -9.54 38.34 1.19
N VAL A 4 -10.00 39.03 0.15
CA VAL A 4 -10.82 38.42 -0.92
C VAL A 4 -9.97 37.46 -1.77
N SER A 5 -8.70 37.79 -2.00
CA SER A 5 -7.77 36.92 -2.74
C SER A 5 -7.45 35.61 -1.98
N VAL A 6 -7.32 35.67 -0.65
CA VAL A 6 -7.04 34.51 0.20
C VAL A 6 -8.24 33.57 0.25
N SER A 7 -9.48 34.09 0.36
CA SER A 7 -10.68 33.25 0.39
C SER A 7 -11.00 32.60 -0.96
N VAL A 8 -10.65 33.24 -2.07
CA VAL A 8 -10.77 32.66 -3.42
C VAL A 8 -9.73 31.55 -3.61
N ARG A 9 -8.47 31.78 -3.21
CA ARG A 9 -7.41 30.76 -3.23
C ARG A 9 -7.73 29.56 -2.33
N ALA A 10 -8.23 29.79 -1.13
CA ALA A 10 -8.65 28.73 -0.21
C ALA A 10 -9.80 27.89 -0.80
N ARG A 11 -10.85 28.53 -1.35
CA ARG A 11 -11.95 27.81 -2.02
C ARG A 11 -11.50 27.05 -3.27
N ALA A 12 -10.51 27.56 -4.00
CA ALA A 12 -9.92 26.85 -5.13
C ALA A 12 -9.14 25.61 -4.66
N LEU A 13 -8.30 25.75 -3.63
CA LEU A 13 -7.57 24.64 -3.03
C LEU A 13 -8.50 23.55 -2.48
N VAL A 14 -9.56 23.94 -1.76
CA VAL A 14 -10.56 23.00 -1.24
C VAL A 14 -11.24 22.24 -2.37
N ARG A 15 -11.63 22.90 -3.47
CA ARG A 15 -12.23 22.22 -4.63
C ARG A 15 -11.26 21.27 -5.31
N ILE A 16 -9.98 21.64 -5.43
CA ILE A 16 -8.94 20.79 -6.01
C ILE A 16 -8.73 19.54 -5.15
N VAL A 17 -8.58 19.72 -3.83
CA VAL A 17 -8.44 18.62 -2.87
C VAL A 17 -9.68 17.73 -2.89
N TRP A 18 -10.87 18.33 -2.85
CA TRP A 18 -12.13 17.60 -2.91
C TRP A 18 -12.22 16.75 -4.17
N HIS A 19 -11.98 17.34 -5.34
CA HIS A 19 -12.00 16.62 -6.61
C HIS A 19 -10.95 15.51 -6.66
N TYR A 20 -9.78 15.74 -6.06
CA TYR A 20 -8.72 14.75 -5.95
C TYR A 20 -9.09 13.59 -5.02
N VAL A 21 -9.82 13.86 -3.93
CA VAL A 21 -10.31 12.81 -3.02
C VAL A 21 -11.45 12.02 -3.68
N THR A 22 -12.42 12.71 -4.28
CA THR A 22 -13.59 12.06 -4.90
C THR A 22 -13.26 11.24 -6.14
N SER A 23 -12.07 11.41 -6.73
CA SER A 23 -11.63 10.64 -7.90
C SER A 23 -10.92 9.33 -7.56
N ALA A 24 -10.70 9.03 -6.27
CA ALA A 24 -10.22 7.72 -5.80
C ALA A 24 -11.01 7.28 -4.54
N PRO A 25 -12.33 7.12 -4.65
CA PRO A 25 -13.21 6.97 -3.50
C PRO A 25 -12.92 5.70 -2.70
N LEU A 26 -12.49 4.59 -3.30
CA LEU A 26 -12.19 3.37 -2.55
C LEU A 26 -10.93 3.54 -1.70
N THR A 27 -9.88 4.14 -2.26
CA THR A 27 -8.64 4.41 -1.54
C THR A 27 -8.90 5.25 -0.29
N TYR A 28 -9.65 6.34 -0.42
CA TYR A 28 -9.90 7.25 0.70
C TYR A 28 -10.97 6.74 1.67
N ALA A 29 -11.98 5.99 1.19
CA ALA A 29 -12.92 5.31 2.08
C ALA A 29 -12.18 4.28 2.94
N TRP A 30 -11.25 3.53 2.35
CA TRP A 30 -10.44 2.59 3.09
C TRP A 30 -9.49 3.28 4.09
N LEU A 31 -8.81 4.34 3.67
CA LEU A 31 -7.96 5.14 4.56
C LEU A 31 -8.74 5.76 5.73
N LEU A 32 -9.98 6.20 5.48
CA LEU A 32 -10.89 6.69 6.52
C LEU A 32 -11.26 5.58 7.50
N ALA A 33 -11.58 4.37 7.00
CA ALA A 33 -11.84 3.22 7.85
C ALA A 33 -10.65 2.90 8.76
N LEU A 34 -9.44 2.87 8.20
CA LEU A 34 -8.20 2.68 8.96
C LEU A 34 -7.95 3.79 10.00
N ALA A 35 -8.27 5.04 9.66
CA ALA A 35 -8.14 6.16 10.58
C ALA A 35 -9.14 6.03 11.75
N ILE A 36 -10.39 5.66 11.47
CA ILE A 36 -11.42 5.44 12.49
C ILE A 36 -11.00 4.30 13.41
N THR A 37 -10.57 3.16 12.87
CA THR A 37 -10.15 2.01 13.71
C THR A 37 -8.92 2.35 14.54
N THR A 38 -7.98 3.14 14.01
CA THR A 38 -6.82 3.62 14.77
C THR A 38 -7.20 4.59 15.89
N ILE A 39 -8.10 5.55 15.63
CA ILE A 39 -8.60 6.48 16.65
C ILE A 39 -9.33 5.71 17.74
N VAL A 40 -10.22 4.78 17.38
CA VAL A 40 -10.95 3.93 18.31
C VAL A 40 -9.98 3.14 19.19
N GLN A 41 -8.92 2.55 18.63
CA GLN A 41 -7.86 1.90 19.39
C GLN A 41 -7.16 2.85 20.37
N ASN A 42 -6.76 4.04 19.92
CA ASN A 42 -6.02 5.01 20.73
C ASN A 42 -6.88 5.71 21.80
N VAL A 43 -8.20 5.80 21.60
CA VAL A 43 -9.14 6.38 22.57
C VAL A 43 -9.60 5.34 23.60
N LEU A 44 -9.82 4.09 23.19
CA LEU A 44 -10.28 3.02 24.09
C LEU A 44 -9.15 2.38 24.91
N THR A 45 -7.89 2.66 24.60
CA THR A 45 -6.71 2.14 25.31
C THR A 45 -6.49 2.77 26.70
N GLY A 46 -7.33 3.72 27.11
CA GLY A 46 -7.29 4.32 28.44
C GLY A 46 -7.66 3.39 29.60
N HIS A 47 -8.68 2.52 29.50
CA HIS A 47 -9.20 1.84 30.71
C HIS A 47 -9.66 0.38 30.62
N GLN A 48 -9.75 -0.33 29.47
CA GLN A 48 -10.30 -1.70 29.48
C GLN A 48 -9.82 -2.65 28.37
N LEU A 49 -8.52 -2.91 28.22
CA LEU A 49 -8.11 -3.93 27.23
C LEU A 49 -6.82 -4.70 27.56
N HIS A 50 -6.69 -5.18 28.80
CA HIS A 50 -5.70 -6.23 29.12
C HIS A 50 -6.29 -7.66 29.08
N SER A 51 -7.62 -7.80 28.96
CA SER A 51 -8.31 -9.10 29.04
C SER A 51 -8.70 -9.72 27.69
N VAL A 52 -8.66 -8.98 26.58
CA VAL A 52 -9.04 -9.51 25.25
C VAL A 52 -7.81 -9.88 24.39
N LEU A 53 -6.62 -9.41 24.75
CA LEU A 53 -5.38 -9.62 23.98
C LEU A 53 -4.71 -10.98 24.19
N LEU A 54 -5.21 -11.83 25.10
CA LEU A 54 -4.60 -13.13 25.43
C LEU A 54 -5.36 -14.36 24.89
N HIS A 55 -6.44 -14.18 24.11
CA HIS A 55 -7.32 -15.31 23.71
C HIS A 55 -7.44 -15.61 22.21
N ARG A 56 -6.59 -15.06 21.34
CA ARG A 56 -6.44 -15.58 19.96
C ARG A 56 -4.99 -15.96 19.68
N TYR A 57 -4.62 -17.08 20.27
CA TYR A 57 -3.45 -17.86 19.90
C TYR A 57 -3.38 -18.05 18.38
N THR A 58 -2.23 -17.67 17.82
CA THR A 58 -1.65 -18.13 16.54
C THR A 58 -2.43 -17.87 15.26
N ASN A 59 -1.98 -16.86 14.49
CA ASN A 59 -2.37 -16.61 13.09
C ASN A 59 -2.41 -17.88 12.23
N LEU A 60 -1.51 -18.82 12.50
CA LEU A 60 -1.42 -20.09 11.79
C LEU A 60 -2.68 -20.97 11.97
N HIS A 61 -3.20 -21.04 13.20
CA HIS A 61 -4.40 -21.83 13.51
C HIS A 61 -5.69 -21.12 13.10
N ALA A 62 -5.71 -19.77 13.17
CA ALA A 62 -6.83 -18.96 12.71
C ALA A 62 -6.95 -18.94 11.18
N LEU A 63 -5.84 -18.85 10.44
CA LEU A 63 -5.82 -18.95 8.96
C LEU A 63 -6.25 -20.34 8.49
N ALA A 64 -5.96 -21.39 9.26
CA ALA A 64 -6.40 -22.74 8.96
C ALA A 64 -7.91 -22.97 9.17
N THR A 65 -8.56 -22.17 10.04
CA THR A 65 -9.96 -22.40 10.46
C THR A 65 -10.94 -21.40 9.83
N ASP A 66 -10.55 -20.13 9.67
CA ASP A 66 -11.33 -19.08 8.98
C ASP A 66 -10.39 -18.13 8.18
N PRO A 67 -9.84 -18.61 7.04
CA PRO A 67 -8.86 -17.86 6.28
C PRO A 67 -9.41 -16.53 5.74
N LEU A 68 -10.68 -16.52 5.30
CA LEU A 68 -11.27 -15.33 4.69
C LEU A 68 -11.54 -14.25 5.73
N GLY A 69 -12.09 -14.59 6.91
CA GLY A 69 -12.32 -13.64 7.98
C GLY A 69 -11.04 -12.95 8.46
N VAL A 70 -9.94 -13.69 8.58
CA VAL A 70 -8.62 -13.16 8.97
C VAL A 70 -8.03 -12.26 7.88
N LEU A 71 -8.12 -12.66 6.61
CA LEU A 71 -7.63 -11.88 5.47
C LEU A 71 -8.37 -10.54 5.33
N PHE A 72 -9.69 -10.53 5.46
CA PHE A 72 -10.46 -9.28 5.45
C PHE A 72 -10.22 -8.44 6.70
N SER A 73 -10.08 -9.07 7.87
CA SER A 73 -9.74 -8.38 9.11
C SER A 73 -8.39 -7.66 8.99
N SER A 74 -7.37 -8.30 8.40
CA SER A 74 -6.04 -7.71 8.20
C SER A 74 -5.97 -6.53 7.21
N LEU A 75 -7.03 -6.32 6.43
CA LEU A 75 -7.18 -5.10 5.63
C LEU A 75 -7.85 -3.98 6.44
N TRP A 76 -8.55 -4.30 7.53
CA TRP A 76 -9.44 -3.36 8.21
C TRP A 76 -8.82 -2.64 9.41
N TRP A 77 -7.77 -3.17 10.02
CA TRP A 77 -6.94 -2.32 10.86
C TRP A 77 -5.43 -2.51 10.75
N ILE A 78 -4.76 -1.54 11.34
CA ILE A 78 -3.31 -1.36 11.41
C ILE A 78 -2.97 -1.18 12.88
N ASP A 79 -1.73 -1.50 13.24
CA ASP A 79 -1.09 -1.10 14.48
C ASP A 79 -1.28 0.41 14.63
N GLY A 80 -2.07 0.82 15.63
CA GLY A 80 -2.50 2.21 15.82
C GLY A 80 -1.40 3.24 16.13
N ARG A 81 -0.14 2.93 15.80
CA ARG A 81 1.07 3.72 16.09
C ARG A 81 1.32 4.87 15.11
N SER A 82 0.97 4.76 13.83
CA SER A 82 1.23 5.84 12.85
C SER A 82 0.37 5.72 11.59
N LEU A 83 -0.56 6.65 11.38
CA LEU A 83 -1.40 6.76 10.17
C LEU A 83 -0.69 7.53 9.04
N GLU A 84 0.26 8.39 9.39
CA GLU A 84 0.99 9.27 8.48
C GLU A 84 1.65 8.55 7.30
N PRO A 85 2.39 7.43 7.47
CA PRO A 85 2.97 6.72 6.35
C PRO A 85 1.91 6.14 5.42
N TYR A 86 0.80 5.61 5.96
CA TYR A 86 -0.30 5.08 5.16
C TYR A 86 -1.00 6.19 4.38
N LEU A 87 -1.23 7.35 4.99
CA LEU A 87 -1.78 8.52 4.30
C LEU A 87 -0.93 8.90 3.09
N LEU A 88 0.39 8.99 3.27
CA LEU A 88 1.33 9.31 2.21
C LEU A 88 1.31 8.24 1.09
N LEU A 89 1.45 6.98 1.46
CA LEU A 89 1.55 5.85 0.52
C LEU A 89 0.24 5.62 -0.24
N PHE A 90 -0.91 5.74 0.42
CA PHE A 90 -2.22 5.64 -0.23
C PHE A 90 -2.40 6.77 -1.23
N THR A 91 -1.99 7.99 -0.88
CA THR A 91 -2.10 9.16 -1.74
C THR A 91 -1.18 9.08 -2.96
N ILE A 92 0.06 8.58 -2.79
CA ILE A 92 1.06 8.53 -3.87
C ILE A 92 0.88 7.31 -4.77
N PHE A 93 0.43 6.17 -4.25
CA PHE A 93 0.37 4.92 -4.99
C PHE A 93 -1.06 4.45 -5.26
N LEU A 94 -1.87 4.22 -4.22
CA LEU A 94 -3.21 3.65 -4.39
C LEU A 94 -4.14 4.59 -5.15
N ALA A 95 -4.20 5.86 -4.76
CA ALA A 95 -5.14 6.80 -5.37
C ALA A 95 -4.81 7.05 -6.86
N PRO A 96 -3.53 7.15 -7.28
CA PRO A 96 -3.20 7.22 -8.70
C PRO A 96 -3.45 5.89 -9.42
N ALA A 97 -3.26 4.74 -8.77
CA ALA A 97 -3.54 3.43 -9.36
C ALA A 97 -5.03 3.19 -9.56
N GLU A 98 -5.88 3.50 -8.58
CA GLU A 98 -7.34 3.41 -8.68
C GLU A 98 -7.87 4.25 -9.84
N ARG A 99 -7.37 5.48 -9.99
CA ARG A 99 -7.72 6.36 -11.11
C ARG A 99 -7.31 5.82 -12.47
N TRP A 100 -6.20 5.08 -12.51
CA TRP A 100 -5.63 4.58 -13.77
C TRP A 100 -6.24 3.24 -14.20
N LEU A 101 -6.38 2.31 -13.25
CA LEU A 101 -6.90 0.96 -13.47
C LEU A 101 -8.43 0.93 -13.42
N GLY A 102 -9.06 1.88 -12.73
CA GLY A 102 -10.43 1.76 -12.26
C GLY A 102 -10.50 0.90 -11.00
N GLN A 103 -11.63 1.03 -10.29
CA GLN A 103 -11.86 0.42 -8.99
C GLN A 103 -11.76 -1.11 -8.99
N LEU A 104 -12.40 -1.76 -9.97
CA LEU A 104 -12.47 -3.22 -10.01
C LEU A 104 -11.09 -3.85 -10.24
N ARG A 105 -10.35 -3.35 -11.24
CA ARG A 105 -9.00 -3.82 -11.55
C ARG A 105 -8.02 -3.55 -10.40
N TRP A 106 -8.11 -2.36 -9.79
CA TRP A 106 -7.32 -2.01 -8.62
C TRP A 106 -7.59 -2.96 -7.43
N LEU A 107 -8.86 -3.25 -7.14
CA LEU A 107 -9.26 -4.23 -6.12
C LEU A 107 -8.74 -5.63 -6.46
N THR A 108 -8.92 -6.10 -7.70
CA THR A 108 -8.45 -7.43 -8.13
C THR A 108 -6.96 -7.58 -7.90
N VAL A 109 -6.15 -6.62 -8.34
CA VAL A 109 -4.69 -6.69 -8.20
C VAL A 109 -4.30 -6.69 -6.73
N GLY A 110 -4.81 -5.73 -5.96
CA GLY A 110 -4.44 -5.59 -4.56
C GLY A 110 -4.91 -6.76 -3.69
N LEU A 111 -6.15 -7.22 -3.85
CA LEU A 111 -6.67 -8.37 -3.10
C LEU A 111 -5.95 -9.66 -3.49
N THR A 112 -5.69 -9.89 -4.78
CA THR A 112 -4.94 -11.08 -5.22
C THR A 112 -3.51 -11.06 -4.65
N SER A 113 -2.86 -9.90 -4.69
CA SER A 113 -1.52 -9.72 -4.13
C SER A 113 -1.51 -9.99 -2.62
N HIS A 114 -2.48 -9.44 -1.88
CA HIS A 114 -2.66 -9.68 -0.45
C HIS A 114 -2.85 -11.17 -0.12
N ILE A 115 -3.84 -11.80 -0.75
CA ILE A 115 -4.23 -13.19 -0.45
C ILE A 115 -3.06 -14.13 -0.77
N LEU A 116 -2.51 -14.06 -1.98
CA LEU A 116 -1.44 -14.97 -2.40
C LEU A 116 -0.14 -14.73 -1.62
N ALA A 117 0.24 -13.47 -1.37
CA ALA A 117 1.42 -13.18 -0.55
C ALA A 117 1.27 -13.68 0.90
N THR A 118 0.07 -13.59 1.46
CA THR A 118 -0.23 -14.15 2.78
C THR A 118 -0.07 -15.66 2.77
N TYR A 119 -0.66 -16.38 1.81
CA TYR A 119 -0.48 -17.83 1.71
C TYR A 119 0.97 -18.24 1.50
N ILE A 120 1.74 -17.51 0.68
CA ILE A 120 3.17 -17.80 0.45
C ILE A 120 3.97 -17.58 1.74
N SER A 121 3.82 -16.42 2.39
CA SER A 121 4.60 -16.08 3.59
C SER A 121 4.25 -16.97 4.79
N GLU A 122 2.96 -17.17 5.08
CA GLU A 122 2.49 -18.00 6.19
C GLU A 122 2.70 -19.50 5.92
N GLY A 123 2.56 -19.94 4.66
CA GLY A 123 2.83 -21.32 4.26
C GLY A 123 4.30 -21.70 4.43
N LEU A 124 5.22 -20.80 4.07
CA LEU A 124 6.65 -21.00 4.30
C LEU A 124 7.00 -20.98 5.80
N LEU A 125 6.37 -20.10 6.58
CA LEU A 125 6.50 -20.09 8.04
C LEU A 125 6.04 -21.43 8.64
N TYR A 126 4.88 -21.94 8.21
CA TYR A 126 4.35 -23.22 8.65
C TYR A 126 5.33 -24.35 8.35
N MET A 127 5.88 -24.41 7.14
CA MET A 127 6.87 -25.42 6.77
C MET A 127 8.15 -25.32 7.61
N ALA A 128 8.65 -24.11 7.85
CA ALA A 128 9.86 -23.90 8.67
C ALA A 128 9.67 -24.33 10.13
N ILE A 129 8.49 -24.08 10.71
CA ILE A 129 8.13 -24.54 12.06
C ILE A 129 8.09 -26.06 12.13
N GLN A 130 7.47 -26.72 11.14
CA GLN A 130 7.37 -28.17 11.08
C GLN A 130 8.73 -28.87 10.93
N MET A 131 9.71 -28.20 10.32
CA MET A 131 11.08 -28.70 10.17
C MET A 131 11.98 -28.40 11.38
N HIS A 132 11.42 -27.93 12.52
CA HIS A 132 12.11 -27.59 13.76
C HIS A 132 13.19 -26.48 13.66
N ASP A 133 13.19 -25.70 12.57
CA ASP A 133 14.33 -24.85 12.20
C ASP A 133 14.10 -23.34 12.44
N ALA A 134 12.96 -22.94 13.02
CA ALA A 134 12.66 -21.52 13.23
C ALA A 134 11.93 -21.21 14.54
N SER A 135 12.43 -20.20 15.26
CA SER A 135 11.69 -19.53 16.34
C SER A 135 10.51 -18.74 15.76
N ALA A 136 9.28 -19.08 16.14
CA ALA A 136 8.06 -18.43 15.66
C ALA A 136 8.00 -16.96 16.11
N ARG A 137 8.57 -16.04 15.33
CA ARG A 137 8.39 -14.61 15.57
C ARG A 137 7.00 -14.22 15.11
N SER A 138 6.14 -13.92 16.08
CA SER A 138 4.75 -13.54 15.85
C SER A 138 4.68 -12.15 15.22
N VAL A 139 4.64 -12.08 13.89
CA VAL A 139 4.19 -10.88 13.19
C VAL A 139 2.67 -10.86 13.29
N ARG A 140 2.11 -9.76 13.78
CA ARG A 140 0.65 -9.59 13.84
C ARG A 140 0.13 -9.53 12.41
N ALA A 141 -0.56 -10.57 11.93
CA ALA A 141 -1.17 -10.61 10.58
C ALA A 141 -2.02 -9.38 10.26
N HIS A 142 -2.51 -8.68 11.28
CA HIS A 142 -3.23 -7.44 11.13
C HIS A 142 -2.41 -6.33 10.44
N ASP A 143 -1.10 -6.29 10.67
CA ASP A 143 -0.22 -5.23 10.14
C ASP A 143 0.31 -5.53 8.73
N ILE A 144 0.05 -6.74 8.23
CA ILE A 144 0.64 -7.28 7.00
C ILE A 144 -0.30 -7.10 5.80
N GLY A 145 -1.61 -7.17 6.00
CA GLY A 145 -2.55 -7.22 4.88
C GLY A 145 -2.58 -5.94 4.04
N VAL A 146 -2.58 -4.79 4.72
CA VAL A 146 -2.52 -3.47 4.06
C VAL A 146 -1.23 -3.31 3.25
N SER A 147 -0.10 -3.81 3.75
CA SER A 147 1.20 -3.63 3.10
C SER A 147 1.36 -4.53 1.87
N TYR A 148 0.87 -5.78 1.89
CA TYR A 148 0.90 -6.64 0.70
C TYR A 148 0.02 -6.11 -0.43
N PHE A 149 -1.17 -5.61 -0.11
CA PHE A 149 -2.02 -4.93 -1.08
C PHE A 149 -1.28 -3.75 -1.71
N LEU A 150 -0.70 -2.89 -0.87
CA LEU A 150 0.04 -1.70 -1.30
C LEU A 150 1.20 -2.07 -2.24
N VAL A 151 2.01 -3.05 -1.87
CA VAL A 151 3.18 -3.46 -2.65
C VAL A 151 2.79 -4.12 -3.97
N GLY A 152 1.71 -4.91 -4.01
CA GLY A 152 1.16 -5.42 -5.26
C GLY A 152 0.71 -4.30 -6.21
N VAL A 153 0.03 -3.29 -5.67
CA VAL A 153 -0.37 -2.10 -6.46
C VAL A 153 0.84 -1.28 -6.92
N MET A 154 1.89 -1.15 -6.10
CA MET A 154 3.16 -0.54 -6.52
C MET A 154 3.79 -1.31 -7.68
N GLY A 155 3.70 -2.64 -7.67
CA GLY A 155 4.17 -3.52 -8.76
C GLY A 155 3.49 -3.18 -10.09
N ILE A 156 2.15 -3.22 -10.15
CA ILE A 156 1.44 -2.93 -11.41
C ILE A 156 1.62 -1.48 -11.89
N LEU A 157 1.80 -0.53 -10.98
CA LEU A 157 2.09 0.87 -11.31
C LEU A 157 3.36 1.04 -12.15
N THR A 158 4.30 0.09 -12.08
CA THR A 158 5.47 0.05 -12.96
C THR A 158 5.09 0.21 -14.43
N TYR A 159 3.96 -0.38 -14.85
CA TYR A 159 3.50 -0.35 -16.24
C TYR A 159 2.89 0.99 -16.66
N ARG A 160 2.52 1.84 -15.69
CA ARG A 160 2.02 3.19 -15.96
C ARG A 160 3.14 4.17 -16.31
N ILE A 161 4.36 3.92 -15.85
CA ILE A 161 5.50 4.83 -16.00
C ILE A 161 6.11 4.67 -17.41
N ALA A 162 6.40 5.78 -18.08
CA ALA A 162 7.02 5.78 -19.40
C ALA A 162 8.48 5.27 -19.35
N ARG A 163 8.97 4.70 -20.46
CA ARG A 163 10.40 4.35 -20.61
C ARG A 163 11.23 5.64 -20.78
N PRO A 164 12.46 5.74 -20.23
CA PRO A 164 13.19 4.70 -19.47
C PRO A 164 12.89 4.67 -17.97
N TRP A 165 12.21 5.68 -17.42
CA TRP A 165 11.94 5.86 -15.97
C TRP A 165 11.32 4.65 -15.28
N ARG A 166 10.53 3.88 -16.03
CA ARG A 166 9.97 2.59 -15.59
C ARG A 166 11.03 1.66 -14.99
N TRP A 167 12.20 1.57 -15.60
CA TRP A 167 13.26 0.66 -15.14
C TRP A 167 13.92 1.17 -13.85
N GLY A 168 14.07 2.48 -13.71
CA GLY A 168 14.54 3.08 -12.45
C GLY A 168 13.56 2.81 -11.31
N TYR A 169 12.27 3.02 -11.55
CA TYR A 169 11.22 2.71 -10.57
C TYR A 169 11.21 1.22 -10.18
N LEU A 170 11.23 0.32 -11.17
CA LEU A 170 11.29 -1.11 -10.93
C LEU A 170 12.55 -1.51 -10.15
N GLY A 171 13.70 -0.95 -10.51
CA GLY A 171 14.96 -1.18 -9.81
C GLY A 171 14.90 -0.77 -8.34
N VAL A 172 14.29 0.39 -8.03
CA VAL A 172 14.06 0.84 -6.65
C VAL A 172 13.14 -0.11 -5.89
N LEU A 173 12.02 -0.55 -6.49
CA LEU A 173 11.12 -1.50 -5.84
C LEU A 173 11.82 -2.85 -5.56
N LEU A 174 12.57 -3.37 -6.53
CA LEU A 174 13.32 -4.61 -6.38
C LEU A 174 14.42 -4.47 -5.32
N LEU A 175 15.06 -3.31 -5.20
CA LEU A 175 16.02 -3.05 -4.14
C LEU A 175 15.33 -3.02 -2.78
N ILE A 176 14.24 -2.26 -2.61
CA ILE A 176 13.55 -2.13 -1.32
C ILE A 176 12.97 -3.47 -0.84
N PHE A 177 12.33 -4.23 -1.73
CA PHE A 177 11.62 -5.46 -1.35
C PHE A 177 12.40 -6.74 -1.60
N GLY A 178 13.39 -6.74 -2.49
CA GLY A 178 14.24 -7.90 -2.77
C GLY A 178 15.49 -7.96 -1.90
N PHE A 179 16.07 -6.81 -1.51
CA PHE A 179 17.28 -6.79 -0.66
C PHE A 179 17.10 -7.48 0.70
N PRO A 180 15.97 -7.29 1.44
CA PRO A 180 15.74 -8.00 2.68
C PRO A 180 15.64 -9.52 2.51
N VAL A 181 15.14 -9.99 1.36
CA VAL A 181 15.08 -11.43 1.04
C VAL A 181 16.47 -12.00 0.79
N LEU A 182 17.35 -11.25 0.12
CA LEU A 182 18.74 -11.67 -0.15
C LEU A 182 19.63 -11.71 1.10
N LEU A 183 19.29 -10.92 2.12
CA LEU A 183 20.02 -10.84 3.39
C LEU A 183 19.40 -11.68 4.50
N MET A 184 18.42 -12.52 4.18
CA MET A 184 17.70 -13.34 5.14
C MET A 184 18.61 -14.34 5.90
N ASP A 185 19.76 -14.70 5.32
CA ASP A 185 20.79 -15.52 6.01
C ASP A 185 21.61 -14.73 7.04
N ARG A 186 21.56 -13.39 7.00
CA ARG A 186 22.35 -12.47 7.85
C ARG A 186 21.49 -11.69 8.84
N ILE A 187 20.22 -11.48 8.50
CA ILE A 187 19.21 -10.77 9.28
C ILE A 187 18.09 -11.79 9.47
N GLU A 188 17.82 -12.17 10.72
CA GLU A 188 16.79 -13.14 11.13
C GLU A 188 15.65 -13.38 10.13
N LEU A 189 15.27 -14.66 9.90
CA LEU A 189 14.25 -15.06 8.94
C LEU A 189 12.99 -14.16 9.02
N SER A 190 12.80 -13.32 8.00
CA SER A 190 11.63 -12.45 7.90
C SER A 190 10.68 -12.95 6.81
N PHE A 191 9.77 -13.86 7.17
CA PHE A 191 8.73 -14.36 6.27
C PHE A 191 7.87 -13.24 5.67
N THR A 192 7.73 -12.13 6.39
CA THR A 192 7.10 -10.90 5.91
C THR A 192 7.86 -10.25 4.74
N ALA A 193 9.18 -10.33 4.68
CA ALA A 193 9.95 -9.84 3.52
C ALA A 193 9.66 -10.69 2.28
N ILE A 194 9.57 -12.02 2.44
CA ILE A 194 9.15 -12.91 1.36
C ILE A 194 7.75 -12.56 0.88
N GLY A 195 6.82 -12.30 1.79
CA GLY A 195 5.46 -11.88 1.43
C GLY A 195 5.43 -10.57 0.65
N HIS A 196 6.18 -9.54 1.07
CA HIS A 196 6.27 -8.28 0.31
C HIS A 196 6.86 -8.49 -1.09
N PHE A 197 7.92 -9.30 -1.19
CA PHE A 197 8.54 -9.61 -2.48
C PHE A 197 7.58 -10.39 -3.39
N ALA A 198 6.87 -11.38 -2.85
CA ALA A 198 5.84 -12.12 -3.56
C ALA A 198 4.71 -11.18 -4.04
N ALA A 199 4.21 -10.30 -3.17
CA ALA A 199 3.18 -9.31 -3.52
C ALA A 199 3.63 -8.42 -4.68
N LEU A 200 4.89 -7.95 -4.67
CA LEU A 200 5.47 -7.17 -5.77
C LEU A 200 5.44 -7.95 -7.09
N LEU A 201 5.88 -9.21 -7.07
CA LEU A 201 5.90 -10.07 -8.26
C LEU A 201 4.49 -10.38 -8.78
N ILE A 202 3.53 -10.64 -7.89
CA ILE A 202 2.12 -10.84 -8.25
C ILE A 202 1.58 -9.59 -8.93
N GLY A 203 1.80 -8.41 -8.35
CA GLY A 203 1.42 -7.13 -8.97
C GLY A 203 2.02 -6.92 -10.35
N LEU A 204 3.29 -7.30 -10.54
CA LEU A 204 3.95 -7.28 -11.85
C LEU A 204 3.33 -8.30 -12.83
N ALA A 205 2.87 -9.47 -12.36
CA ALA A 205 2.24 -10.48 -13.20
C ALA A 205 0.91 -10.00 -13.81
N PHE A 206 0.23 -9.00 -13.22
CA PHE A 206 -0.96 -8.35 -13.79
C PHE A 206 -0.66 -7.40 -14.98
N PHE A 207 0.48 -7.58 -15.67
CA PHE A 207 0.81 -6.86 -16.90
C PHE A 207 -0.30 -6.86 -17.98
N PRO A 208 -0.99 -7.98 -18.27
CA PRO A 208 -2.06 -7.98 -19.27
C PRO A 208 -3.16 -6.95 -18.94
N MET A 209 -3.57 -6.89 -17.67
CA MET A 209 -4.58 -5.96 -17.18
C MET A 209 -4.11 -4.50 -17.28
N ALA A 210 -2.81 -4.25 -17.09
CA ALA A 210 -2.21 -2.93 -17.31
C ALA A 210 -2.23 -2.50 -18.78
N ARG A 211 -2.02 -3.43 -19.74
CA ARG A 211 -2.05 -3.13 -21.18
C ARG A 211 -3.44 -2.74 -21.69
N GLU A 212 -4.48 -3.26 -21.06
CA GLU A 212 -5.87 -2.95 -21.42
C GLU A 212 -6.28 -1.53 -21.00
N CYS A 213 -5.51 -0.85 -20.17
CA CYS A 213 -5.74 0.56 -19.85
C CYS A 213 -5.22 1.45 -20.98
N LYS A 214 -6.14 2.09 -21.73
CA LYS A 214 -5.85 2.97 -22.87
C LYS A 214 -5.36 4.38 -22.49
N THR A 215 -5.17 4.65 -21.20
CA THR A 215 -4.70 5.95 -20.71
C THR A 215 -3.20 6.09 -20.96
N GLY A 216 -2.78 7.24 -21.51
CA GLY A 216 -1.39 7.49 -21.90
C GLY A 216 -0.39 7.30 -20.75
N SER A 217 0.82 6.83 -21.06
CA SER A 217 1.87 6.59 -20.07
C SER A 217 2.27 7.87 -19.35
N TRP A 218 2.49 7.79 -18.04
CA TRP A 218 2.96 8.92 -17.25
C TRP A 218 4.46 9.16 -17.49
N ASN A 219 4.80 10.30 -18.10
CA ASN A 219 6.18 10.73 -18.35
C ASN A 219 6.63 11.77 -17.31
N PRO A 220 7.55 11.42 -16.39
CA PRO A 220 8.05 12.37 -15.39
C PRO A 220 8.68 13.62 -16.02
N ALA A 221 9.43 13.46 -17.11
CA ALA A 221 10.19 14.55 -17.73
C ALA A 221 9.30 15.65 -18.31
N GLU A 222 8.14 15.29 -18.88
CA GLU A 222 7.17 16.27 -19.39
C GLU A 222 6.54 17.10 -18.28
N ARG A 223 6.25 16.49 -17.13
CA ARG A 223 5.76 17.19 -15.94
C ARG A 223 6.82 18.13 -15.37
N PHE A 224 8.07 17.68 -15.26
CA PHE A 224 9.18 18.54 -14.84
C PHE A 224 9.35 19.74 -15.78
N LYS A 225 9.32 19.54 -17.11
CA LYS A 225 9.36 20.65 -18.08
C LYS A 225 8.15 21.58 -17.96
N ALA A 226 6.95 21.07 -17.73
CA ALA A 226 5.77 21.92 -17.56
C ALA A 226 5.81 22.76 -16.27
N VAL A 227 6.38 22.23 -15.20
CA VAL A 227 6.51 22.92 -13.90
C VAL A 227 7.65 23.94 -13.92
N PHE A 228 8.81 23.58 -14.48
CA PHE A 228 10.00 24.43 -14.49
C PHE A 228 10.12 25.33 -15.73
N GLY A 229 9.59 24.92 -16.88
CA GLY A 229 9.57 25.73 -18.11
C GLY A 229 8.65 26.95 -18.02
N ARG A 230 7.59 26.86 -17.20
CA ARG A 230 6.70 28.00 -16.91
C ARG A 230 7.39 29.10 -16.11
N LYS A 231 8.39 28.75 -15.28
CA LYS A 231 9.18 29.70 -14.48
C LYS A 231 10.13 30.56 -15.33
N THR A 232 10.50 30.12 -16.53
CA THR A 232 11.41 30.85 -17.43
C THR A 232 10.72 31.92 -18.29
N GLN A 233 9.39 31.96 -18.35
CA GLN A 233 8.63 32.95 -19.14
C GLN A 233 8.13 34.17 -18.34
N GLU A 234 8.31 34.21 -17.01
CA GLU A 234 7.83 35.30 -16.14
C GLU A 234 8.95 36.25 -15.65
N ALA A 235 10.09 36.33 -16.34
CA ALA A 235 11.08 37.38 -16.09
C ALA A 235 10.86 38.54 -17.07
N PRO A 236 10.33 39.71 -16.64
CA PRO A 236 10.26 40.89 -17.49
C PRO A 236 11.67 41.49 -17.65
N GLY A 237 12.00 41.87 -18.88
CA GLY A 237 13.13 42.74 -19.19
C GLY A 237 12.88 44.17 -18.76
#